data_AF-A0A6F9A7J7-F1
#
_entry.id   AF-A0A6F9A7J7-F1
#
_cell.length_a   1.000
_cell.length_b   1.000
_cell.length_c   1.000
_cell.angle_alpha   90.00
_cell.angle_beta   90.00
_cell.angle_gamma   90.00
#
_symmetry.space_group_name_H-M   'P 1'
#
loop_
_entity.id
_entity.type
_entity.pdbx_description
1 polymer ?
#
loop_
_entity_poly.entity_id
_entity_poly.type
_entity_poly.pdbx_seq_one_letter_code
_entity_poly.pdbx_strand_id
1 'polypeptide(L)' 'MEEDNAAAALDNIVTEFHTYEDFLDSQITSLDLYYFEDEELARQLVELGYRGSGEVLKREEFETRKAAAEASRLSKRSQQ' A
#
# COMPACT_ATOMS: atom_id res chain seq x y z
N MET A 1 17.78 -10.55 -8.21
CA MET A 1 17.29 -9.88 -9.44
C MET A 1 15.77 -9.74 -9.46
N GLU A 2 14.96 -10.80 -9.33
CA GLU A 2 13.48 -10.63 -9.19
C GLU A 2 13.06 -10.10 -7.81
N GLU A 3 13.69 -10.58 -6.72
CA GLU A 3 13.43 -10.11 -5.36
C GLU A 3 13.80 -8.63 -5.15
N ASP A 4 14.86 -8.15 -5.78
CA ASP A 4 15.30 -6.75 -5.71
C ASP A 4 14.28 -5.79 -6.35
N ASN A 5 13.61 -6.25 -7.41
CA ASN A 5 12.61 -5.46 -8.12
C ASN A 5 11.29 -5.37 -7.34
N ALA A 6 10.88 -6.48 -6.69
CA ALA A 6 9.73 -6.49 -5.80
C ALA A 6 9.95 -5.57 -4.59
N ALA A 7 11.14 -5.61 -3.98
CA ALA A 7 11.48 -4.73 -2.86
C ALA A 7 11.41 -3.24 -3.26
N ALA A 8 11.94 -2.87 -4.43
CA ALA A 8 11.87 -1.51 -4.94
C ALA A 8 10.43 -1.04 -5.25
N ALA A 9 9.59 -1.93 -5.80
CA ALA A 9 8.18 -1.63 -6.05
C ALA A 9 7.41 -1.35 -4.74
N LEU A 10 7.66 -2.16 -3.71
CA LEU A 10 7.07 -1.98 -2.38
C LEU A 10 7.55 -0.70 -1.70
N ASP A 11 8.83 -0.33 -1.86
CA ASP A 11 9.35 0.93 -1.36
C ASP A 11 8.69 2.15 -2.06
N ASN A 12 8.42 2.05 -3.36
CA ASN A 12 7.66 3.09 -4.07
C ASN A 12 6.25 3.22 -3.50
N ILE A 13 5.54 2.11 -3.27
CA ILE A 13 4.19 2.09 -2.69
C ILE A 13 4.14 2.83 -1.35
N VAL A 14 5.03 2.52 -0.40
CA VAL A 14 5.02 3.19 0.92
C VAL A 14 5.42 4.66 0.87
N THR A 15 6.10 5.09 -0.20
CA THR A 15 6.40 6.51 -0.42
C THR A 15 5.28 7.27 -1.11
N GLU A 16 4.50 6.61 -1.95
CA GLU A 16 3.41 7.18 -2.75
C GLU A 16 2.14 7.35 -1.91
N PHE A 17 1.79 6.35 -1.10
CA PHE A 17 0.57 6.36 -0.29
C PHE A 17 0.83 6.83 1.13
N HIS A 18 -0.05 7.69 1.68
CA HIS A 18 0.10 8.20 3.05
C HIS A 18 -0.29 7.16 4.08
N THR A 19 -1.42 6.50 3.86
CA THR A 19 -1.99 5.45 4.71
C THR A 19 -2.14 4.15 3.94
N TYR A 20 -2.35 3.05 4.67
CA TYR A 20 -2.66 1.78 4.05
C TYR A 20 -4.02 1.81 3.33
N GLU A 21 -4.98 2.55 3.87
CA GLU A 21 -6.28 2.79 3.25
C GLU A 21 -6.12 3.48 1.88
N ASP A 22 -5.27 4.51 1.77
CA ASP A 22 -5.01 5.16 0.47
C ASP A 22 -4.48 4.17 -0.58
N PHE A 23 -3.65 3.21 -0.14
CA PHE A 23 -3.15 2.15 -1.00
C PHE A 23 -4.26 1.17 -1.42
N LEU A 24 -5.16 0.77 -0.51
CA LEU A 24 -6.30 -0.07 -0.84
C LEU A 24 -7.26 0.65 -1.80
N ASP A 25 -7.56 1.91 -1.52
CA ASP A 25 -8.47 2.74 -2.32
C ASP A 25 -7.93 2.96 -3.75
N SER A 26 -6.61 3.01 -3.93
CA SER A 26 -5.98 3.09 -5.26
C SER A 26 -6.28 1.90 -6.16
N GLN A 27 -6.69 0.77 -5.58
CA GLN A 27 -7.02 -0.47 -6.29
C GLN A 27 -8.53 -0.66 -6.48
N ILE A 28 -9.35 0.18 -5.84
CA ILE A 28 -10.81 0.14 -5.99
C ILE A 28 -11.20 0.89 -7.26
N THR A 29 -11.97 0.23 -8.12
CA THR A 29 -12.46 0.85 -9.36
C THR A 29 -13.87 1.43 -9.18
N SER A 30 -14.28 2.34 -10.07
CA SER A 30 -15.67 2.84 -10.07
C SER A 30 -16.70 1.72 -10.28
N LEU A 31 -16.32 0.61 -10.91
CA LEU A 31 -17.19 -0.54 -11.09
C LEU A 31 -17.40 -1.30 -9.78
N ASP A 32 -16.37 -1.38 -8.94
CA ASP A 32 -16.48 -1.97 -7.60
C ASP A 32 -17.46 -1.16 -6.75
N LEU A 33 -17.33 0.17 -6.73
CA LEU A 33 -18.26 1.04 -6.02
C LEU A 33 -19.69 0.96 -6.57
N TYR A 34 -19.86 0.80 -7.88
CA TYR A 34 -21.18 0.64 -8.49
C TYR A 34 -21.87 -0.68 -8.07
N TYR A 35 -21.12 -1.77 -7.91
CA TYR A 35 -21.70 -3.06 -7.53
C TYR A 35 -21.78 -3.30 -6.02
N PHE A 36 -20.80 -2.80 -5.27
CA PHE A 36 -20.73 -2.98 -3.83
C PHE A 36 -21.50 -1.90 -3.08
N GLU A 37 -21.60 -0.69 -3.64
CA GLU A 37 -22.19 0.51 -3.02
C GLU A 37 -21.59 0.86 -1.64
N ASP A 38 -20.53 0.15 -1.23
CA ASP A 38 -19.86 0.21 0.06
C ASP A 38 -18.35 0.15 -0.18
N GLU A 39 -17.68 1.26 0.14
CA GLU A 39 -16.23 1.42 -0.01
C GLU A 39 -15.45 0.55 0.98
N GLU A 40 -15.98 0.33 2.19
CA GLU A 40 -15.34 -0.52 3.19
C GLU A 40 -15.35 -1.98 2.76
N LEU A 41 -16.47 -2.45 2.19
CA LEU A 41 -16.56 -3.77 1.58
C LEU A 41 -15.58 -3.93 0.42
N ALA A 42 -15.47 -2.92 -0.45
CA ALA A 42 -14.52 -2.92 -1.56
C ALA A 42 -13.06 -3.00 -1.04
N ARG A 43 -12.71 -2.23 -0.01
CA ARG A 43 -11.38 -2.29 0.64
C ARG A 43 -11.07 -3.68 1.20
N GLN A 44 -12.03 -4.30 1.88
CA GLN A 44 -11.85 -5.66 2.43
C GLN A 44 -11.60 -6.69 1.32
N LEU A 45 -12.27 -6.57 0.18
CA LEU A 45 -12.07 -7.49 -0.95
C LEU A 45 -10.70 -7.30 -1.61
N VAL A 46 -10.21 -6.07 -1.69
CA VAL A 46 -8.84 -5.78 -2.12
C VAL A 46 -7.85 -6.37 -1.11
N GLU A 47 -8.00 -6.09 0.18
CA GLU A 47 -7.10 -6.58 1.23
C GLU A 47 -7.00 -8.12 1.29
N LEU A 48 -8.10 -8.81 0.98
CA LEU A 48 -8.14 -10.28 0.88
C LEU A 48 -7.57 -10.83 -0.44
N GLY A 49 -7.20 -9.98 -1.39
CA GLY A 49 -6.68 -10.37 -2.71
C GLY A 49 -7.75 -10.87 -3.68
N TYR A 50 -9.04 -10.69 -3.38
CA TYR A 50 -10.14 -11.05 -4.28
C TYR A 50 -10.39 -9.99 -5.36
N ARG A 51 -9.86 -8.79 -5.18
CA ARG A 51 -9.86 -7.68 -6.15
C ARG A 51 -8.46 -7.08 -6.28
N GLY A 52 -8.11 -6.56 -7.45
CA GLY A 52 -6.79 -5.98 -7.74
C GLY A 52 -5.80 -6.94 -8.40
N SER A 53 -4.50 -6.72 -8.21
CA SER A 53 -3.40 -7.51 -8.81
C SER A 53 -3.16 -8.88 -8.16
N GLY A 54 -4.04 -9.34 -7.27
CA GLY A 54 -3.99 -10.64 -6.62
C GLY A 54 -3.06 -10.72 -5.41
N GLU A 55 -1.84 -10.20 -5.51
CA GLU A 55 -0.92 -10.08 -4.37
C GLU A 55 -1.01 -8.68 -3.77
N VAL A 56 -1.61 -8.58 -2.58
CA VAL A 56 -1.74 -7.33 -1.84
C VAL A 56 -0.76 -7.32 -0.68
N LEU A 57 -0.01 -6.22 -0.59
CA LEU A 57 0.91 -5.96 0.51
C LEU A 57 0.12 -5.97 1.82
N LYS A 58 0.56 -6.75 2.81
CA LYS A 58 -0.12 -6.82 4.11
C LYS A 58 0.01 -5.50 4.87
N ARG A 59 -1.03 -5.12 5.62
CA ARG A 59 -1.02 -3.94 6.48
C ARG A 59 0.22 -3.84 7.36
N GLU A 60 0.57 -4.90 8.07
CA GLU A 60 1.75 -4.92 8.97
C GLU A 60 3.05 -4.62 8.21
N GLU A 61 3.18 -5.12 6.98
CA GLU A 61 4.36 -4.90 6.17
C GLU A 61 4.40 -3.47 5.63
N PHE A 62 3.26 -2.92 5.19
CA PHE A 62 3.14 -1.52 4.78
C PHE A 62 3.57 -0.59 5.92
N GLU A 63 3.00 -0.76 7.11
CA GLU A 63 3.29 0.07 8.27
C GLU A 63 4.75 -0.03 8.71
N THR A 64 5.31 -1.25 8.73
CA THR A 64 6.71 -1.48 9.10
C THR A 64 7.66 -0.75 8.13
N ARG A 65 7.41 -0.86 6.82
CA ARG A 65 8.21 -0.21 5.79
C ARG A 65 8.03 1.31 5.80
N LYS A 66 6.80 1.79 6.02
CA LYS A 66 6.50 3.22 6.16
C LYS A 66 7.30 3.84 7.32
N ALA A 67 7.25 3.20 8.49
CA ALA A 67 8.01 3.64 9.66
C ALA A 67 9.52 3.64 9.40
N ALA A 68 10.04 2.61 8.74
CA ALA A 68 11.46 2.55 8.36
C ALA A 68 11.85 3.68 7.39
N ALA A 69 11.02 3.96 6.38
CA ALA A 69 11.24 5.03 5.42
C ALA A 69 11.22 6.42 6.09
N GLU A 70 10.30 6.65 7.03
CA GLU A 70 10.21 7.89 7.80
C GLU A 70 11.38 8.07 8.76
N ALA A 71 11.79 7.02 9.48
CA ALA A 71 12.95 7.04 10.36
C ALA A 71 14.24 7.35 9.57
N SER A 72 14.41 6.76 8.38
CA SER A 72 15.54 7.03 7.48
C SER A 72 15.56 8.48 7.01
N ARG A 73 14.39 9.06 6.66
CA ARG A 73 14.25 10.47 6.28
C ARG A 73 14.62 11.41 7.43
N LEU A 74 14.17 11.11 8.66
CA LEU A 74 14.45 11.93 9.83
C LEU A 74 15.94 11.91 10.20
N SER A 75 16.56 10.73 10.18
CA SER A 75 18.01 10.55 10.40
C SER A 75 18.84 11.41 9.44
N LYS A 76 18.56 11.34 8.13
CA LYS A 76 19.24 12.15 7.09
C LYS A 76 19.08 13.66 7.33
N ARG A 77 17.94 14.10 7.86
CA ARG A 77 17.68 15.51 8.16
C ARG A 77 18.39 16.00 9.43
N SER A 78 18.66 15.11 10.39
CA SER A 78 19.39 15.45 11.63
C SER A 78 20.91 15.49 11.48
N GLN A 79 21.45 14.93 10.39
CA GLN A 79 22.90 14.90 10.11
C GLN A 79 23.37 16.02 9.15
N GLN A 80 22.45 16.88 8.69
CA GLN A 80 22.74 18.12 7.94
C GLN A 80 22.70 19.33 8.88
#